data_AF-A0A2G9U3B3-F1
#
_entry.id   AF-A0A2G9U3B3-F1
#
_cell.length_a   1.000
_cell.length_b   1.000
_cell.length_c   1.000
_cell.angle_alpha   90.00
_cell.angle_beta   90.00
_cell.angle_gamma   90.00
#
_symmetry.space_group_name_H-M   'P 1'
#
loop_
_entity.id
_entity.type
_entity.pdbx_description
1 polymer ?
#
loop_
_entity_poly.entity_id
_entity_poly.type
_entity_poly.pdbx_seq_one_letter_code
_entity_poly.pdbx_strand_id
1 'polypeptide(L)'
;MPFVLQNVSNRFASNCLRIEHPRLEKVSSCLVDASSYKEYLVEGSRESKMLNKLLTRLETVLCDEGVRSAGGDCASLPHVLSLLSLADCTHSLTARLVSDLIYPKLVQPAKDHYEMLKEVFKGVNKMRRNWSEILGPKYTGQVQAFLEQTLLTFLLTFIDKDYLEIDSR
;
A
#
# COMPACT_ATOMS: atom_id res chain seq x y z
N MET A 1 -32.20 6.46 6.98
CA MET A 1 -30.78 6.07 6.94
C MET A 1 -30.57 5.02 8.02
N PRO A 2 -30.01 3.83 7.74
CA PRO A 2 -29.75 2.86 8.79
C PRO A 2 -28.78 3.47 9.80
N PHE A 3 -29.15 3.50 11.07
CA PHE A 3 -28.41 4.13 12.17
C PHE A 3 -26.94 3.66 12.24
N VAL A 4 -26.70 2.42 11.79
CA VAL A 4 -25.39 1.77 11.80
C VAL A 4 -24.42 2.37 10.77
N LEU A 5 -24.86 2.63 9.53
CA LEU A 5 -24.00 3.24 8.51
C LEU A 5 -23.62 4.70 8.86
N GLN A 6 -24.54 5.42 9.49
CA GLN A 6 -24.24 6.77 9.97
C GLN A 6 -23.24 6.73 11.13
N ASN A 7 -23.34 5.75 12.02
CA ASN A 7 -22.35 5.53 13.08
C ASN A 7 -20.99 5.07 12.56
N VAL A 8 -20.93 4.20 11.54
CA VAL A 8 -19.67 3.81 10.89
C VAL A 8 -19.04 5.01 10.20
N SER A 9 -19.82 5.80 9.46
CA SER A 9 -19.33 7.00 8.78
C SER A 9 -18.82 8.07 9.76
N ASN A 10 -19.53 8.30 10.86
CA ASN A 10 -19.11 9.24 11.92
C ASN A 10 -17.84 8.76 12.65
N ARG A 11 -17.73 7.46 12.92
CA ARG A 11 -16.50 6.86 13.48
C ARG A 11 -15.33 6.94 12.51
N PHE A 12 -15.58 6.79 11.22
CA PHE A 12 -14.58 6.96 10.18
C PHE A 12 -14.06 8.39 10.09
N ALA A 13 -14.97 9.36 10.05
CA ALA A 13 -14.62 10.78 9.98
C ALA A 13 -13.81 11.24 11.19
N SER A 14 -14.14 10.75 12.39
CA SER A 14 -13.43 11.10 13.63
C SER A 14 -12.06 10.42 13.77
N ASN A 15 -11.89 9.21 13.23
CA ASN A 15 -10.65 8.44 13.41
C ASN A 15 -9.65 8.55 12.24
N CYS A 16 -10.07 8.84 11.01
CA CYS A 16 -9.20 8.77 9.82
C CYS A 16 -8.56 10.09 9.40
N LEU A 17 -8.97 11.24 9.96
CA LEU A 17 -8.47 12.56 9.50
C LEU A 17 -7.01 12.87 9.91
N ARG A 18 -6.44 12.12 10.85
CA ARG A 18 -5.01 12.12 11.21
C ARG A 18 -4.67 10.76 11.79
N ILE A 19 -3.99 9.89 11.03
CA ILE A 19 -3.55 8.58 11.54
C ILE A 19 -2.29 8.80 12.37
N GLU A 20 -2.46 8.78 13.69
CA GLU A 20 -1.38 8.52 14.64
C GLU A 20 -1.52 7.07 15.10
N HIS A 21 -0.41 6.41 15.46
CA HIS A 21 -0.32 4.98 15.84
C HIS A 21 -1.48 4.41 16.70
N PRO A 22 -2.06 5.12 17.70
CA PRO A 22 -3.21 4.63 18.48
C PRO A 22 -4.57 4.59 17.73
N ARG A 23 -4.63 4.95 16.44
CA ARG A 23 -5.89 4.98 15.66
C ARG A 23 -6.09 3.81 14.70
N LEU A 24 -5.06 3.01 14.41
CA LEU A 24 -5.17 1.86 13.51
C LEU A 24 -6.06 0.74 14.07
N GLU A 25 -6.08 0.55 15.37
CA GLU A 25 -7.01 -0.40 16.03
C GLU A 25 -8.48 0.01 15.86
N LYS A 26 -8.77 1.31 15.97
CA LYS A 26 -10.12 1.86 15.75
C LYS A 26 -10.56 1.74 14.30
N VAL A 27 -9.60 1.88 13.38
CA VAL A 27 -9.81 1.64 11.95
C VAL A 27 -10.13 0.16 11.68
N SER A 28 -9.43 -0.77 12.31
CA SER A 28 -9.70 -2.21 12.22
C SER A 28 -11.14 -2.56 12.61
N SER A 29 -11.59 -2.10 13.78
CA SER A 29 -12.97 -2.33 14.24
C SER A 29 -14.00 -1.75 13.26
N CYS A 30 -13.76 -0.56 12.72
CA CYS A 30 -14.68 0.03 11.74
C CYS A 30 -14.69 -0.73 10.40
N LEU A 31 -13.56 -1.33 10.00
CA LEU A 31 -13.44 -2.17 8.82
C LEU A 31 -14.22 -3.48 8.97
N VAL A 32 -14.11 -4.15 10.11
CA VAL A 32 -14.86 -5.38 10.40
C VAL A 32 -16.37 -5.10 10.41
N ASP A 33 -16.80 -4.01 11.05
CA ASP A 33 -18.20 -3.58 11.07
C ASP A 33 -18.71 -3.22 9.66
N ALA A 34 -17.87 -2.57 8.85
CA ALA A 34 -18.19 -2.18 7.47
C ALA A 34 -18.29 -3.41 6.55
N SER A 35 -17.33 -4.33 6.63
CA SER A 35 -17.27 -5.54 5.80
C SER A 35 -18.41 -6.50 6.12
N SER A 36 -18.76 -6.67 7.41
CA SER A 36 -19.91 -7.50 7.80
C SER A 36 -21.24 -6.93 7.30
N TYR A 37 -21.37 -5.60 7.20
CA TYR A 37 -22.57 -4.97 6.64
C TYR A 37 -22.65 -5.05 5.12
N LYS A 38 -21.53 -5.20 4.42
CA LYS A 38 -21.44 -5.12 2.94
C LYS A 38 -22.35 -6.15 2.26
N GLU A 39 -22.43 -7.37 2.79
CA GLU A 39 -23.22 -8.48 2.24
C GLU A 39 -24.73 -8.26 2.35
N TYR A 40 -25.17 -7.39 3.27
CA TYR A 40 -26.58 -7.06 3.47
C TYR A 40 -27.06 -5.85 2.67
N LEU A 41 -26.17 -5.19 1.92
CA LEU A 41 -26.53 -4.00 1.15
C LEU A 41 -26.93 -4.38 -0.27
N VAL A 42 -28.05 -3.82 -0.73
CA VAL A 42 -28.47 -3.91 -2.13
C VAL A 42 -27.42 -3.23 -3.00
N GLU A 43 -26.93 -3.95 -4.01
CA GLU A 43 -25.94 -3.42 -4.95
C GLU A 43 -26.48 -2.16 -5.66
N GLY A 44 -25.63 -1.13 -5.78
CA GLY A 44 -26.02 0.15 -6.37
C GLY A 44 -26.89 1.06 -5.50
N SER A 45 -27.31 0.61 -4.31
CA SER A 45 -28.02 1.44 -3.32
C SER A 45 -27.17 2.64 -2.86
N ARG A 46 -27.84 3.64 -2.28
CA ARG A 46 -27.16 4.83 -1.72
C ARG A 46 -26.19 4.41 -0.61
N GLU A 47 -26.60 3.46 0.21
CA GLU A 47 -25.85 2.87 1.31
C GLU A 47 -24.60 2.12 0.81
N SER A 48 -24.75 1.26 -0.21
CA SER A 48 -23.63 0.56 -0.84
C SER A 48 -22.61 1.53 -1.45
N LYS A 49 -23.09 2.56 -2.16
CA LYS A 49 -22.23 3.62 -2.73
C LYS A 49 -21.47 4.39 -1.64
N MET A 50 -22.13 4.69 -0.52
CA MET A 50 -21.51 5.41 0.59
C MET A 50 -20.46 4.56 1.31
N LEU A 51 -20.74 3.27 1.52
CA LEU A 51 -19.79 2.31 2.08
C LEU A 51 -18.55 2.17 1.18
N ASN A 52 -18.75 1.97 -0.12
CA ASN A 52 -17.65 1.86 -1.08
C ASN A 52 -16.79 3.12 -1.10
N LYS A 53 -17.39 4.31 -1.09
CA LYS A 53 -16.65 5.58 -1.02
C LYS A 53 -15.79 5.69 0.24
N LEU A 54 -16.27 5.15 1.35
CA LEU A 54 -15.56 5.16 2.63
C LEU A 54 -14.41 4.14 2.63
N LEU A 55 -14.62 2.94 2.06
CA LEU A 55 -13.56 1.94 1.86
C LEU A 55 -12.46 2.46 0.94
N THR A 56 -12.79 3.09 -0.20
CA THR A 56 -11.78 3.69 -1.10
C THR A 56 -10.97 4.78 -0.43
N ARG A 57 -11.62 5.62 0.40
CA ARG A 57 -10.90 6.63 1.19
C ARG A 57 -9.95 5.98 2.18
N LEU A 58 -10.41 4.95 2.89
CA LEU A 58 -9.58 4.23 3.83
C LEU A 58 -8.35 3.63 3.17
N GLU A 59 -8.57 2.93 2.06
CA GLU A 59 -7.50 2.33 1.25
C GLU A 59 -6.45 3.38 0.87
N THR A 60 -6.89 4.56 0.45
CA THR A 60 -5.99 5.69 0.13
C THR A 60 -5.14 6.07 1.34
N VAL A 61 -5.75 6.31 2.50
CA VAL A 61 -5.01 6.74 3.69
C VAL A 61 -4.06 5.64 4.19
N LEU A 62 -4.49 4.37 4.14
CA LEU A 62 -3.64 3.23 4.49
C LEU A 62 -2.47 3.09 3.52
N CYS A 63 -2.68 3.31 2.22
CA CYS A 63 -1.60 3.30 1.24
C CYS A 63 -0.61 4.43 1.47
N ASP A 64 -1.08 5.65 1.75
CA ASP A 64 -0.23 6.80 2.05
C ASP A 64 0.64 6.56 3.28
N GLU A 65 0.05 6.01 4.34
CA GLU A 65 0.76 5.64 5.55
C GLU A 65 1.74 4.49 5.31
N GLY A 66 1.35 3.50 4.50
CA GLY A 66 2.23 2.39 4.11
C GLY A 66 3.45 2.87 3.32
N VAL A 67 3.27 3.78 2.36
CA VAL A 67 4.36 4.41 1.60
C VAL A 67 5.27 5.22 2.51
N ARG A 68 4.70 6.04 3.41
CA ARG A 68 5.46 6.81 4.39
C ARG A 68 6.29 5.89 5.30
N SER A 69 5.69 4.81 5.80
CA SER A 69 6.32 3.84 6.69
C SER A 69 7.45 3.08 6.00
N ALA A 70 7.20 2.53 4.81
CA ALA A 70 8.20 1.83 4.02
C ALA A 70 9.34 2.76 3.57
N GLY A 71 9.05 4.05 3.40
CA GLY A 71 10.07 5.06 3.12
C GLY A 71 10.91 5.48 4.33
N GLY A 72 10.49 5.11 5.54
CA GLY A 72 11.09 5.50 6.82
C GLY A 72 11.48 4.28 7.67
N ASP A 73 10.80 4.08 8.79
CA ASP A 73 11.14 3.12 9.86
C ASP A 73 10.35 1.80 9.81
N CYS A 74 9.47 1.62 8.82
CA CYS A 74 8.59 0.48 8.65
C CYS A 74 7.69 0.17 9.87
N ALA A 75 7.55 1.07 10.84
CA ALA A 75 6.95 0.76 12.14
C ALA A 75 5.45 0.43 12.05
N SER A 76 4.72 1.18 11.21
CA SER A 76 3.28 1.00 10.99
C SER A 76 2.94 0.00 9.88
N LEU A 77 3.93 -0.41 9.07
CA LEU A 77 3.74 -1.26 7.89
C LEU A 77 3.06 -2.61 8.20
N PRO A 78 3.37 -3.33 9.29
CA PRO A 78 2.66 -4.56 9.65
C PRO A 78 1.15 -4.34 9.82
N HIS A 79 0.76 -3.27 10.51
CA HIS A 79 -0.63 -2.95 10.79
C HIS A 79 -1.37 -2.51 9.53
N VAL A 80 -0.73 -1.68 8.70
CA VAL A 80 -1.26 -1.28 7.39
C VAL A 80 -1.52 -2.51 6.53
N LEU A 81 -0.55 -3.43 6.44
CA LEU A 81 -0.69 -4.66 5.66
C LEU A 81 -1.81 -5.56 6.18
N SER A 82 -1.95 -5.72 7.50
CA SER A 82 -3.07 -6.48 8.07
C SER A 82 -4.42 -5.88 7.69
N LEU A 83 -4.57 -4.55 7.76
CA LEU A 83 -5.83 -3.87 7.41
C LEU A 83 -6.16 -3.96 5.93
N LEU A 84 -5.16 -3.75 5.05
CA LEU A 84 -5.33 -3.90 3.62
C LEU A 84 -5.61 -5.34 3.22
N SER A 85 -5.02 -6.32 3.91
CA SER A 85 -5.32 -7.74 3.69
C SER A 85 -6.74 -8.09 4.08
N LEU A 86 -7.28 -7.51 5.16
CA LEU A 86 -8.70 -7.69 5.54
C LEU A 86 -9.67 -7.09 4.51
N ALA A 87 -9.23 -6.06 3.78
CA ALA A 87 -10.00 -5.41 2.74
C ALA A 87 -9.68 -5.93 1.31
N ASP A 88 -8.82 -6.94 1.20
CA ASP A 88 -8.34 -7.51 -0.08
C ASP A 88 -7.74 -6.47 -1.05
N CYS A 89 -7.04 -5.46 -0.52
CA CYS A 89 -6.49 -4.34 -1.29
C CYS A 89 -4.97 -4.14 -1.09
N THR A 90 -4.24 -5.21 -0.76
CA THR A 90 -2.77 -5.18 -0.64
C THR A 90 -2.07 -4.80 -1.95
N HIS A 91 -2.67 -5.16 -3.09
CA HIS A 91 -2.17 -4.81 -4.42
C HIS A 91 -2.11 -3.30 -4.66
N SER A 92 -3.02 -2.53 -4.07
CA SER A 92 -3.01 -1.07 -4.15
C SER A 92 -1.80 -0.46 -3.46
N LEU A 93 -1.39 -1.02 -2.31
CA LEU A 93 -0.15 -0.60 -1.66
C LEU A 93 1.07 -0.99 -2.47
N THR A 94 1.10 -2.18 -3.09
CA THR A 94 2.18 -2.55 -4.04
C THR A 94 2.30 -1.50 -5.14
N ALA A 95 1.19 -1.16 -5.81
CA ALA A 95 1.19 -0.15 -6.87
C ALA A 95 1.71 1.21 -6.39
N ARG A 96 1.25 1.67 -5.23
CA ARG A 96 1.67 2.94 -4.62
C ARG A 96 3.14 2.94 -4.19
N LEU A 97 3.65 1.85 -3.63
CA LEU A 97 5.08 1.71 -3.32
C LEU A 97 5.93 1.76 -4.58
N VAL A 98 5.51 1.07 -5.64
CA VAL A 98 6.21 1.10 -6.93
C VAL A 98 6.24 2.51 -7.49
N SER A 99 5.10 3.19 -7.59
CA SER A 99 5.00 4.51 -8.23
C SER A 99 5.58 5.65 -7.41
N ASP A 100 5.35 5.66 -6.10
CA ASP A 100 5.57 6.85 -5.27
C ASP A 100 6.85 6.74 -4.43
N LEU A 101 7.38 5.54 -4.24
CA LEU A 101 8.58 5.31 -3.42
C LEU A 101 9.74 4.73 -4.22
N ILE A 102 9.52 3.63 -4.93
CA ILE A 102 10.60 2.85 -5.55
C ILE A 102 11.05 3.53 -6.85
N TYR A 103 10.13 3.73 -7.80
CA TYR A 103 10.47 4.29 -9.11
C TYR A 103 11.17 5.66 -8.99
N PRO A 104 10.67 6.65 -8.22
CA PRO A 104 11.33 7.96 -8.13
C PRO A 104 12.70 7.90 -7.45
N LYS A 105 12.92 6.92 -6.56
CA LYS A 105 14.22 6.75 -5.88
C LYS A 105 15.25 6.02 -6.73
N LEU A 106 14.82 5.10 -7.59
CA LEU A 106 15.71 4.17 -8.27
C LEU A 106 15.91 4.48 -9.75
N VAL A 107 14.91 5.04 -10.42
CA VAL A 107 14.98 5.36 -11.85
C VAL A 107 15.36 6.83 -12.00
N GLN A 108 16.57 7.05 -12.50
CA GLN A 108 17.12 8.38 -12.76
C GLN A 108 17.65 8.43 -14.19
N PRO A 109 17.63 9.60 -14.85
CA PRO A 109 18.21 9.74 -16.19
C PRO A 109 19.67 9.28 -16.20
N ALA A 110 19.99 8.35 -17.10
CA ALA A 110 21.34 7.83 -17.31
C ALA A 110 21.82 8.06 -18.75
N LYS A 111 23.11 7.81 -19.00
CA LYS A 111 23.70 7.97 -20.34
C LYS A 111 23.20 6.94 -21.34
N ASP A 112 22.94 5.72 -20.88
CA ASP A 112 22.41 4.61 -21.67
C ASP A 112 21.60 3.65 -20.79
N HIS A 113 20.79 2.80 -21.43
CA HIS A 113 19.88 1.86 -20.76
C HIS A 113 20.62 0.80 -19.92
N TYR A 114 21.82 0.40 -20.32
CA TYR A 114 22.57 -0.62 -19.59
C TYR A 114 23.09 -0.07 -18.26
N GLU A 115 23.62 1.15 -18.26
CA GLU A 115 24.04 1.83 -17.03
C GLU A 115 22.83 2.18 -16.14
N MET A 116 21.67 2.54 -16.73
CA MET A 116 20.42 2.71 -15.97
C MET A 116 20.04 1.41 -15.25
N LEU A 117 20.03 0.28 -15.96
CA LEU A 117 19.67 -1.02 -15.41
C LEU A 117 20.61 -1.43 -14.26
N LYS A 118 21.92 -1.21 -14.40
CA LYS A 118 22.91 -1.50 -13.34
C LYS A 118 22.65 -0.67 -12.08
N GLU A 119 22.39 0.63 -12.22
CA GLU A 119 22.09 1.48 -11.07
C GLU A 119 20.74 1.13 -10.44
N VAL A 120 19.73 0.73 -11.22
CA VAL A 120 18.45 0.21 -10.71
C VAL A 120 18.67 -1.06 -9.87
N PHE A 121 19.41 -2.05 -10.37
CA PHE A 121 19.69 -3.29 -9.61
C PHE A 121 20.45 -3.02 -8.31
N LYS A 122 21.44 -2.13 -8.37
CA LYS A 122 22.20 -1.70 -7.19
C LYS A 122 21.30 -0.97 -6.18
N GLY A 123 20.41 -0.12 -6.66
CA GLY A 123 19.40 0.58 -5.87
C GLY A 123 18.41 -0.37 -5.19
N VAL A 124 17.89 -1.36 -5.91
CA VAL A 124 17.02 -2.41 -5.36
C VAL A 124 17.73 -3.20 -4.26
N ASN A 125 18.97 -3.62 -4.50
CA ASN A 125 19.75 -4.35 -3.50
C ASN A 125 20.05 -3.50 -2.24
N LYS A 126 20.25 -2.19 -2.41
CA LYS A 126 20.39 -1.26 -1.28
C LYS A 126 19.08 -1.14 -0.49
N MET A 127 17.96 -0.95 -1.17
CA MET A 127 16.64 -0.85 -0.53
C MET A 127 16.27 -2.13 0.22
N ARG A 128 16.51 -3.30 -0.39
CA ARG A 128 16.31 -4.61 0.25
C ARG A 128 17.11 -4.75 1.56
N ARG A 129 18.40 -4.38 1.54
CA ARG A 129 19.25 -4.42 2.75
C ARG A 129 18.74 -3.46 3.82
N ASN A 130 18.46 -2.22 3.45
CA ASN A 130 17.94 -1.22 4.38
C ASN A 130 16.64 -1.69 5.06
N TRP A 131 15.68 -2.22 4.30
CA TRP A 131 14.44 -2.74 4.89
C TRP A 131 14.68 -3.93 5.81
N SER A 132 15.57 -4.85 5.43
CA SER A 132 15.94 -6.00 6.27
C SER A 132 16.57 -5.54 7.60
N GLU A 133 17.46 -4.54 7.56
CA GLU A 133 18.10 -3.95 8.74
C GLU A 133 17.08 -3.25 9.66
N ILE A 134 16.15 -2.47 9.09
CA ILE A 134 15.14 -1.71 9.84
C ILE A 134 14.10 -2.63 10.49
N LEU A 135 13.60 -3.62 9.74
CA LEU A 135 12.62 -4.58 10.25
C LEU A 135 13.23 -5.45 11.36
N GLY A 136 14.52 -5.78 11.22
CA GLY A 136 15.21 -6.69 12.11
C GLY A 136 14.51 -8.05 12.25
N PRO A 137 14.89 -8.87 13.24
CA PRO A 137 14.31 -10.19 13.45
C PRO A 137 12.85 -10.16 13.96
N LYS A 138 12.32 -9.00 14.33
CA LYS A 138 10.97 -8.87 14.88
C LYS A 138 9.88 -8.92 13.80
N TYR A 139 10.20 -8.54 12.58
CA TYR A 139 9.27 -8.50 11.45
C TYR A 139 9.72 -9.39 10.28
N THR A 140 10.67 -10.30 10.51
CA THR A 140 10.98 -11.40 9.58
C THR A 140 9.73 -12.25 9.38
N GLY A 141 9.19 -12.26 8.17
CA GLY A 141 7.92 -12.93 7.86
C GLY A 141 7.13 -12.21 6.77
N GLN A 142 5.83 -12.03 6.98
CA GLN A 142 4.89 -11.54 5.95
C GLN A 142 5.25 -10.16 5.40
N VAL A 143 5.73 -9.24 6.25
CA VAL A 143 6.10 -7.87 5.83
C VAL A 143 7.33 -7.89 4.92
N GLN A 144 8.35 -8.67 5.29
CA GLN A 144 9.54 -8.84 4.46
C GLN A 144 9.18 -9.48 3.11
N ALA A 145 8.40 -10.56 3.12
CA ALA A 145 7.94 -11.22 1.90
C ALA A 145 7.16 -10.26 0.98
N PHE A 146 6.28 -9.44 1.55
CA PHE A 146 5.54 -8.42 0.81
C PHE A 146 6.48 -7.40 0.15
N LEU A 147 7.47 -6.88 0.90
CA LEU A 147 8.42 -5.90 0.38
C LEU A 147 9.33 -6.50 -0.70
N GLU A 148 9.79 -7.74 -0.52
CA GLU A 148 10.56 -8.47 -1.52
C GLU A 148 9.75 -8.69 -2.80
N GLN A 149 8.49 -9.11 -2.68
CA GLN A 149 7.59 -9.27 -3.81
C GLN A 149 7.35 -7.93 -4.52
N THR A 150 7.21 -6.84 -3.77
CA THR A 150 7.04 -5.49 -4.34
C THR A 150 8.26 -5.06 -5.16
N LEU A 151 9.47 -5.31 -4.67
CA LEU A 151 10.70 -5.03 -5.43
C LEU A 151 10.79 -5.89 -6.69
N LEU A 152 10.38 -7.16 -6.62
CA LEU A 152 10.34 -8.04 -7.78
C LEU A 152 9.33 -7.54 -8.82
N THR A 153 8.12 -7.16 -8.39
CA THR A 153 7.11 -6.55 -9.26
C THR A 153 7.67 -5.30 -9.94
N PHE A 154 8.31 -4.39 -9.20
CA PHE A 154 8.97 -3.24 -9.79
C PHE A 154 10.00 -3.63 -10.86
N LEU A 155 10.91 -4.55 -10.56
CA LEU A 155 11.95 -4.98 -11.51
C LEU A 155 11.35 -5.55 -12.79
N LEU A 156 10.36 -6.42 -12.67
CA LEU A 156 9.68 -7.02 -13.83
C LEU A 156 9.00 -5.95 -14.67
N THR A 157 8.27 -5.03 -14.05
CA THR A 157 7.60 -3.92 -14.77
C THR A 157 8.59 -2.94 -15.39
N PHE A 158 9.71 -2.68 -14.72
CA PHE A 158 10.76 -1.81 -15.23
C PHE A 158 11.44 -2.39 -16.47
N ILE A 159 11.83 -3.67 -16.38
CA ILE A 159 12.45 -4.40 -17.49
C ILE A 159 11.48 -4.51 -18.67
N ASP A 160 10.22 -4.86 -18.43
CA ASP A 160 9.21 -4.98 -19.49
C ASP A 160 9.04 -3.67 -20.28
N LYS A 161 9.01 -2.53 -19.58
CA LYS A 161 8.96 -1.21 -20.23
C LYS A 161 10.21 -0.92 -21.06
N ASP A 162 11.40 -1.20 -20.53
CA ASP A 162 12.66 -0.95 -21.25
C ASP A 162 12.80 -1.85 -22.49
N TYR A 163 12.37 -3.11 -22.45
CA TYR A 163 12.39 -4.00 -23.61
C TYR A 163 11.41 -3.56 -24.71
N LEU A 164 10.24 -3.05 -24.34
CA LEU A 164 9.25 -2.54 -25.29
C LEU A 164 9.71 -1.23 -25.98
N GLU A 165 10.48 -0.39 -25.29
CA GLU A 165 11.04 0.83 -25.90
C GLU A 165 12.17 0.52 -26.89
N ILE A 166 12.92 -0.56 -26.70
CA ILE A 166 14.01 -0.99 -27.60
C ILE A 166 13.46 -1.56 -28.91
N ASP A 167 12.37 -2.33 -28.89
CA ASP A 167 11.74 -2.89 -30.11
C ASP A 167 10.96 -1.85 -30.94
N SER A 168 10.74 -0.65 -30.38
CA SER A 168 10.00 0.43 -31.03
C SER A 168 10.88 1.45 -31.79
N ARG A 169 12.20 1.25 -31.82
CA ARG A 169 13.20 2.09 -32.50
C ARG A 169 13.91 1.34 -33.62
#